data_AF-O22081-F1
#
_entry.id   AF-O22081-F1
#
_cell.length_a   1.000
_cell.length_b   1.000
_cell.length_c   1.000
_cell.angle_alpha   90.00
_cell.angle_beta   90.00
_cell.angle_gamma   90.00
#
_symmetry.space_group_name_H-M   'P 1'
#
loop_
_entity.id
_entity.type
_entity.pdbx_description
1 polymer ?
#
loop_
_entity_poly.entity_id
_entity_poly.type
_entity_poly.pdbx_seq_one_letter_code
_entity_poly.pdbx_strand_id
1 'polypeptide(L)'
;QVKYVVELARALANTEGVYRVDLLTRQIASPEVDSSYGEPNEMLSCPSDGTGSCGAYIIRIPCGARDKYIAKESLWPYIHEFVDGALNHIVNMARAIGEQVNGGKPTWPYVIHGHYADAGEVAGHLPGGLNVPMVLTGHSLGRNKFEQLLKQGRLPKDINASYKIMRRFEAEELGLDASEMVVTSTRQEIEMQWGLYDGFDLKLERKLRVRRQRGVSCFGRFMPRMVVIPPGMDFSYVTTQDTMGGDTDLKSLIVNDRTQTTRNLPPMWSEVMRFFTNPHKPTILALSRPDPKKNVTTLLKAFGECQPLRELANMTLILGNRDDIEDMSNSSSVVLTTVLN
;
A
#
# COMPACT_ATOMS: atom_id res chain seq x y z
N GLN A 1 -0.41 0.07 -1.02
CA GLN A 1 0.77 0.56 -0.27
C GLN A 1 0.45 1.81 0.55
N VAL A 2 0.32 3.02 0.00
CA VAL A 2 0.17 4.26 0.81
C VAL A 2 -0.92 4.17 1.89
N LYS A 3 -2.18 3.86 1.52
CA LYS A 3 -3.27 3.66 2.48
C LYS A 3 -2.91 2.62 3.55
N TYR A 4 -2.39 1.46 3.13
CA TYR A 4 -1.96 0.38 4.02
C TYR A 4 -0.92 0.86 5.04
N VAL A 5 0.16 1.55 4.62
CA VAL A 5 1.25 1.91 5.54
C VAL A 5 0.85 3.03 6.49
N VAL A 6 -0.01 3.96 6.05
CA VAL A 6 -0.56 5.02 6.92
C VAL A 6 -1.51 4.43 7.97
N GLU A 7 -2.42 3.55 7.57
CA GLU A 7 -3.33 2.86 8.50
C GLU A 7 -2.55 1.95 9.46
N LEU A 8 -1.55 1.23 8.97
CA LEU A 8 -0.66 0.41 9.80
C LEU A 8 0.08 1.28 10.83
N ALA A 9 0.66 2.41 10.42
CA ALA A 9 1.38 3.29 11.34
C ALA A 9 0.47 3.83 12.46
N ARG A 10 -0.76 4.25 12.11
CA ARG A 10 -1.77 4.68 13.09
C ARG A 10 -2.17 3.55 14.05
N ALA A 11 -2.45 2.36 13.51
CA ALA A 11 -2.83 1.21 14.32
C ALA A 11 -1.71 0.77 15.27
N LEU A 12 -0.46 0.75 14.79
CA LEU A 12 0.72 0.45 15.61
C LEU A 12 0.91 1.48 16.71
N ALA A 13 0.78 2.78 16.41
CA ALA A 13 0.91 3.82 17.43
C ALA A 13 -0.18 3.76 18.52
N ASN A 14 -1.34 3.16 18.23
CA ASN A 14 -2.40 2.92 19.20
C ASN A 14 -2.28 1.55 19.92
N THR A 15 -1.23 0.78 19.65
CA THR A 15 -1.00 -0.52 20.28
C THR A 15 -0.26 -0.33 21.60
N GLU A 16 -0.75 -0.98 22.66
CA GLU A 16 -0.10 -0.96 23.98
C GLU A 16 1.37 -1.38 23.88
N GLY A 17 2.26 -0.60 24.50
CA GLY A 17 3.71 -0.82 24.47
C GLY A 17 4.44 -0.20 23.27
N VAL A 18 3.73 0.36 22.29
CA VAL A 18 4.35 1.12 21.19
C VAL A 18 4.37 2.60 21.55
N TYR A 19 5.56 3.16 21.74
CA TYR A 19 5.73 4.58 22.05
C TYR A 19 5.62 5.48 20.81
N ARG A 20 6.29 5.10 19.71
CA ARG A 20 6.38 5.93 18.51
C ARG A 20 6.51 5.08 17.25
N VAL A 21 5.91 5.55 16.16
CA VAL A 21 6.03 4.98 14.82
C VAL A 21 6.41 6.08 13.82
N ASP A 22 7.55 5.92 13.15
CA ASP A 22 7.99 6.84 12.10
C ASP A 22 7.87 6.17 10.72
N LEU A 23 7.01 6.71 9.86
CA LEU A 23 6.88 6.35 8.46
C LEU A 23 7.83 7.19 7.62
N LEU A 24 8.98 6.62 7.27
CA LEU A 24 10.00 7.30 6.46
C LEU A 24 9.61 7.28 4.97
N THR A 25 9.70 8.43 4.32
CA THR A 25 9.47 8.57 2.87
C THR A 25 10.32 9.70 2.29
N ARG A 26 10.40 9.82 0.97
CA ARG A 26 11.13 10.89 0.29
C ARG A 26 10.44 12.24 0.46
N GLN A 27 11.22 13.30 0.72
CA GLN A 27 10.77 14.69 0.68
C GLN A 27 10.70 15.20 -0.76
N ILE A 28 9.57 15.82 -1.12
CA ILE A 28 9.31 16.34 -2.47
C ILE A 28 8.79 17.76 -2.36
N ALA A 29 9.63 18.73 -2.68
CA ALA A 29 9.31 20.16 -2.70
C ALA A 29 9.13 20.66 -4.15
N SER A 30 8.40 19.89 -4.95
CA SER A 30 8.11 20.21 -6.35
C SER A 30 6.79 20.96 -6.44
N PRO A 31 6.66 22.00 -7.30
CA PRO A 31 5.38 22.66 -7.53
C PRO A 31 4.34 21.76 -8.20
N GLU A 32 4.75 20.60 -8.75
CA GLU A 32 3.86 19.60 -9.37
C GLU A 32 3.06 18.77 -8.36
N VAL A 33 3.41 18.83 -7.08
CA VAL A 33 2.73 18.09 -6.00
C VAL A 33 2.30 19.05 -4.90
N ASP A 34 1.38 18.59 -4.04
CA ASP A 34 0.91 19.37 -2.90
C ASP A 34 2.09 19.76 -1.97
N SER A 35 2.06 20.98 -1.44
CA SER A 35 3.16 21.53 -0.62
C SER A 35 3.44 20.70 0.63
N SER A 36 2.45 19.96 1.15
CA SER A 36 2.62 19.04 2.28
C SER A 36 3.69 17.96 2.02
N TYR A 37 3.95 17.58 0.76
CA TYR A 37 5.04 16.64 0.43
C TYR A 37 6.43 17.22 0.69
N GLY A 38 6.52 18.54 0.81
CA GLY A 38 7.74 19.25 1.18
C GLY A 38 7.92 19.36 2.70
N GLU A 39 6.90 19.12 3.51
CA GLU A 39 6.96 19.27 4.96
C GLU A 39 7.75 18.11 5.60
N PRO A 40 8.89 18.37 6.26
CA PRO A 40 9.78 17.32 6.76
C PRO A 40 9.11 16.37 7.76
N ASN A 41 8.18 16.88 8.57
CA ASN A 41 7.52 16.12 9.63
C ASN A 41 6.02 16.39 9.58
N GLU A 42 5.22 15.33 9.65
CA GLU A 42 3.76 15.42 9.73
C GLU A 42 3.26 14.40 10.76
N MET A 43 2.44 14.86 11.72
CA MET A 43 1.86 13.97 12.72
C MET A 43 0.60 13.29 12.17
N LEU A 44 0.57 11.96 12.19
CA LEU A 44 -0.56 11.15 11.70
C LEU A 44 -1.61 10.88 12.77
N SER A 45 -1.16 10.57 13.99
CA SER A 45 -2.02 10.30 15.14
C SER A 45 -1.20 10.36 16.43
N CYS A 46 -1.83 10.82 17.51
CA CYS A 46 -1.28 10.72 18.86
C CYS A 46 -2.33 10.02 19.74
N PRO A 47 -1.97 8.98 20.50
CA PRO A 47 -2.84 8.39 21.52
C PRO A 47 -3.33 9.44 22.51
N SER A 48 -4.52 9.26 23.08
CA SER A 48 -5.17 10.24 23.98
C SER A 48 -4.37 10.49 25.26
N ASP A 49 -3.62 9.48 25.70
CA ASP A 49 -2.71 9.46 26.84
C ASP A 49 -1.24 9.72 26.43
N GLY A 50 -0.98 9.94 25.14
CA GLY A 50 0.33 10.20 24.59
C GLY A 50 0.90 11.55 25.04
N THR A 51 2.18 11.58 25.39
CA THR A 51 2.92 12.81 25.74
C THR A 51 4.25 12.87 24.98
N GLY A 52 4.77 14.08 24.80
CA GLY A 52 6.07 14.29 24.14
C GLY A 52 6.05 13.88 22.67
N SER A 53 6.95 12.97 22.29
CA SER A 53 7.14 12.51 20.91
C SER A 53 6.35 11.23 20.56
N CYS A 54 5.37 10.88 21.38
CA CYS A 54 4.51 9.70 21.23
C CYS A 54 3.60 9.81 20.00
N GLY A 55 3.33 8.67 19.36
CA GLY A 55 2.37 8.57 18.24
C GLY A 55 3.00 8.18 16.91
N ALA A 56 2.24 8.38 15.83
CA ALA A 56 2.65 8.09 14.46
C ALA A 56 2.99 9.36 13.69
N TYR A 57 4.07 9.33 12.91
CA TYR A 57 4.56 10.46 12.12
C TYR A 57 4.94 10.03 10.71
N ILE A 58 4.71 10.90 9.71
CA ILE A 58 5.41 10.84 8.43
C ILE A 58 6.67 11.66 8.57
N ILE A 59 7.81 11.06 8.23
CA ILE A 59 9.12 11.71 8.20
C ILE A 59 9.61 11.71 6.76
N ARG A 60 9.79 12.91 6.20
CA ARG A 60 10.17 13.12 4.82
C ARG A 60 11.66 13.45 4.74
N ILE A 61 12.45 12.50 4.22
CA ILE A 61 13.90 12.60 4.10
C ILE A 61 14.27 13.11 2.71
N PRO A 62 15.08 14.16 2.59
CA PRO A 62 15.56 14.63 1.29
C PRO A 62 16.51 13.59 0.68
N CYS A 63 16.24 13.21 -0.58
CA CYS A 63 17.19 12.46 -1.42
C CYS A 63 16.95 12.78 -2.90
N GLY A 64 18.02 12.88 -3.67
CA GLY A 64 17.98 13.35 -5.05
C GLY A 64 17.42 14.76 -5.20
N ALA A 65 16.96 15.10 -6.41
CA ALA A 65 16.48 16.44 -6.74
C ALA A 65 15.15 16.79 -6.01
N ARG A 66 15.22 17.54 -4.92
CA ARG A 66 14.08 17.84 -4.03
C ARG A 66 12.97 18.64 -4.71
N ASP A 67 13.32 19.46 -5.69
CA ASP A 67 12.43 20.32 -6.48
C ASP A 67 11.61 19.55 -7.53
N LYS A 68 11.80 18.23 -7.65
CA LYS A 68 11.19 17.40 -8.69
C LYS A 68 10.56 16.13 -8.13
N TYR A 69 9.44 15.73 -8.73
CA TYR A 69 8.92 14.39 -8.57
C TYR A 69 9.81 13.40 -9.33
N ILE A 70 10.22 12.31 -8.67
CA ILE A 70 11.00 11.23 -9.27
C ILE A 70 10.15 9.98 -9.26
N ALA A 71 9.89 9.42 -10.45
CA ALA A 71 9.18 8.16 -10.56
C ALA A 71 9.96 7.03 -9.86
N LYS A 72 9.24 6.08 -9.27
CA LYS A 72 9.84 4.98 -8.49
C LYS A 72 10.86 4.15 -9.29
N GLU A 73 10.65 3.98 -10.60
CA GLU A 73 11.58 3.29 -11.49
C GLU A 73 12.95 3.99 -11.61
N SER A 74 13.03 5.27 -11.22
CA SER A 74 14.21 6.12 -11.28
C SER A 74 14.79 6.46 -9.91
N LEU A 75 14.27 5.88 -8.81
CA LEU A 75 14.76 6.15 -7.45
C LEU A 75 16.06 5.43 -7.10
N TRP A 76 16.41 4.36 -7.82
CA TRP A 76 17.54 3.47 -7.50
C TRP A 76 18.89 4.19 -7.24
N PRO A 77 19.28 5.24 -7.99
CA PRO A 77 20.54 5.95 -7.72
C PRO A 77 20.59 6.68 -6.38
N TYR A 78 19.44 6.94 -5.76
CA TYR A 78 19.30 7.73 -4.53
C TYR A 78 19.04 6.88 -3.28
N ILE A 79 19.05 5.55 -3.40
CA ILE A 79 18.77 4.64 -2.29
C ILE A 79 19.78 4.82 -1.16
N HIS A 80 21.08 4.90 -1.45
CA HIS A 80 22.10 5.08 -0.41
C HIS A 80 22.02 6.45 0.26
N GLU A 81 21.73 7.52 -0.50
CA GLU A 81 21.49 8.85 0.08
C GLU A 81 20.30 8.82 1.06
N PHE A 82 19.23 8.10 0.70
CA PHE A 82 18.09 7.90 1.58
C PHE A 82 18.43 7.06 2.82
N VAL A 83 19.27 6.02 2.67
CA VAL A 83 19.77 5.21 3.80
C VAL A 83 20.52 6.08 4.80
N ASP A 84 21.42 6.96 4.34
CA ASP A 84 22.17 7.87 5.21
C ASP A 84 21.23 8.83 5.96
N GLY A 85 20.26 9.40 5.26
CA GLY A 85 19.24 10.26 5.86
C GLY A 85 18.37 9.51 6.88
N ALA A 86 17.99 8.27 6.58
CA ALA A 86 17.20 7.42 7.47
C ALA A 86 17.99 7.03 8.73
N LEU A 87 19.26 6.66 8.57
CA LEU A 87 20.14 6.35 9.69
C LEU A 87 20.32 7.57 10.61
N ASN A 88 20.57 8.74 10.04
CA ASN A 88 20.69 9.99 10.81
C ASN A 88 19.40 10.29 11.59
N HIS A 89 18.22 10.16 10.96
CA HIS A 89 16.94 10.32 11.64
C HIS A 89 16.78 9.33 12.80
N ILE A 90 17.03 8.05 12.56
CA ILE A 90 16.92 7.00 13.59
C ILE A 90 17.84 7.27 14.78
N VAL A 91 19.11 7.63 14.53
CA VAL A 91 20.07 7.93 15.60
C VAL A 91 19.64 9.14 16.43
N ASN A 92 19.16 10.20 15.77
CA ASN A 92 18.68 11.40 16.45
C ASN A 92 17.43 11.11 17.29
N MET A 93 16.47 10.38 16.73
CA MET A 93 15.26 9.99 17.45
C MET A 93 15.54 9.02 18.59
N ALA A 94 16.47 8.08 18.43
CA ALA A 94 16.85 7.17 19.50
C ALA A 94 17.38 7.93 20.73
N ARG A 95 18.18 8.98 20.52
CA ARG A 95 18.65 9.86 21.59
C ARG A 95 17.51 10.67 22.20
N ALA A 96 16.71 11.34 21.38
CA ALA A 96 15.60 12.20 21.85
C ALA A 96 14.55 11.41 22.64
N ILE A 97 14.17 10.22 22.17
CA ILE A 97 13.26 9.32 22.88
C ILE A 97 13.94 8.81 24.15
N GLY A 98 15.22 8.46 24.08
CA GLY A 98 16.01 8.02 25.23
C GLY A 98 16.02 9.03 26.38
N GLU A 99 16.14 10.31 26.08
CA GLU A 99 16.03 11.41 27.05
C GLU A 99 14.64 11.50 27.68
N GLN A 100 13.58 11.27 26.90
CA GLN A 100 12.19 11.35 27.35
C GLN A 100 11.76 10.15 28.21
N VAL A 101 12.14 8.93 27.83
CA VAL A 101 11.55 7.70 28.41
C VAL A 101 12.56 6.72 28.99
N ASN A 102 13.87 6.91 28.79
CA ASN A 102 14.89 5.93 29.18
C ASN A 102 16.11 6.55 29.90
N GLY A 103 15.88 7.66 30.62
CA GLY A 103 16.89 8.30 31.48
C GLY A 103 18.16 8.73 30.72
N GLY A 104 18.01 9.15 29.46
CA GLY A 104 19.11 9.60 28.60
C GLY A 104 19.85 8.49 27.84
N LYS A 105 19.50 7.21 28.06
CA LYS A 105 20.05 6.11 27.25
C LYS A 105 19.32 6.03 25.90
N PRO A 106 20.03 5.97 24.76
CA PRO A 106 19.38 5.89 23.46
C PRO A 106 18.39 4.70 23.36
N THR A 107 17.18 4.98 22.91
CA THR A 107 16.13 3.99 22.67
C THR A 107 16.04 3.69 21.18
N TRP A 108 16.69 2.61 20.76
CA TRP A 108 16.67 2.17 19.37
C TRP A 108 15.30 1.65 18.95
N PRO A 109 14.96 1.71 17.64
CA PRO A 109 13.72 1.11 17.16
C PRO A 109 13.71 -0.38 17.44
N TYR A 110 12.55 -0.91 17.83
CA TYR A 110 12.40 -2.34 18.07
C TYR A 110 12.42 -3.15 16.76
N VAL A 111 11.96 -2.55 15.67
CA VAL A 111 11.86 -3.19 14.35
C VAL A 111 11.95 -2.14 13.25
N ILE A 112 12.52 -2.51 12.11
CA ILE A 112 12.47 -1.73 10.86
C ILE A 112 11.63 -2.50 9.84
N HIS A 113 10.61 -1.87 9.27
CA HIS A 113 9.69 -2.53 8.33
C HIS A 113 9.83 -1.94 6.92
N GLY A 114 10.49 -2.68 6.02
CA GLY A 114 10.58 -2.35 4.60
C GLY A 114 9.26 -2.63 3.87
N HIS A 115 8.80 -1.66 3.07
CA HIS A 115 7.57 -1.79 2.26
C HIS A 115 7.85 -1.51 0.79
N TYR A 116 7.60 -2.51 -0.07
CA TYR A 116 7.98 -2.49 -1.50
C TYR A 116 9.50 -2.64 -1.71
N ALA A 117 9.93 -2.67 -2.97
CA ALA A 117 11.28 -3.07 -3.34
C ALA A 117 12.36 -2.05 -2.93
N ASP A 118 12.10 -0.76 -3.15
CA ASP A 118 13.00 0.34 -2.82
C ASP A 118 13.20 0.48 -1.30
N ALA A 119 12.11 0.57 -0.53
CA ALA A 119 12.21 0.64 0.92
C ALA A 119 12.65 -0.69 1.55
N GLY A 120 12.42 -1.82 0.88
CA GLY A 120 12.98 -3.12 1.26
C GLY A 120 14.51 -3.10 1.19
N GLU A 121 15.07 -2.52 0.13
CA GLU A 121 16.52 -2.35 0.00
C GLU A 121 17.08 -1.35 1.01
N VAL A 122 16.44 -0.19 1.18
CA VAL A 122 16.80 0.79 2.22
C VAL A 122 16.84 0.12 3.59
N ALA A 123 15.76 -0.57 3.94
CA ALA A 123 15.65 -1.28 5.20
C ALA A 123 16.68 -2.41 5.32
N GLY A 124 17.10 -3.06 4.22
CA GLY A 124 18.12 -4.10 4.24
C GLY A 124 19.51 -3.62 4.64
N HIS A 125 19.80 -2.32 4.49
CA HIS A 125 21.11 -1.74 4.85
C HIS A 125 21.23 -1.29 6.32
N LEU A 126 20.12 -1.17 7.05
CA LEU A 126 20.09 -0.62 8.41
C LEU A 126 20.32 -1.64 9.56
N PRO A 127 19.85 -2.91 9.49
CA PRO A 127 19.87 -3.87 10.59
C PRO A 127 21.25 -4.14 11.15
N GLY A 128 22.25 -4.36 10.30
CA GLY A 128 23.60 -4.73 10.73
C GLY A 128 24.28 -3.68 11.61
N GLY A 129 24.06 -2.39 11.32
CA GLY A 129 24.64 -1.29 12.08
C GLY A 129 23.87 -0.96 13.36
N LEU A 130 22.56 -1.19 13.36
CA LEU A 130 21.68 -0.84 14.47
C LEU A 130 21.40 -2.02 15.42
N ASN A 131 21.69 -3.25 15.00
CA ASN A 131 21.28 -4.49 15.65
C ASN A 131 19.76 -4.53 15.91
N VAL A 132 18.99 -4.14 14.89
CA VAL A 132 17.52 -4.08 14.92
C VAL A 132 16.96 -5.04 13.87
N PRO A 133 15.98 -5.91 14.22
CA PRO A 133 15.41 -6.86 13.28
C PRO A 133 14.65 -6.14 12.16
N MET A 134 14.69 -6.73 10.96
CA MET A 134 13.97 -6.24 9.80
C MET A 134 12.76 -7.11 9.46
N VAL A 135 11.64 -6.45 9.14
CA VAL A 135 10.46 -7.07 8.55
C VAL A 135 10.28 -6.53 7.13
N LEU A 136 9.78 -7.36 6.21
CA LEU A 136 9.52 -6.96 4.82
C LEU A 136 8.05 -7.22 4.44
N THR A 137 7.46 -6.30 3.69
CA THR A 137 6.20 -6.53 2.96
C THR A 137 6.35 -6.09 1.51
N GLY A 138 6.21 -7.02 0.58
CA GLY A 138 6.44 -6.77 -0.84
C GLY A 138 5.41 -5.86 -1.51
N HIS A 139 4.11 -5.98 -1.15
CA HIS A 139 2.93 -5.37 -1.82
C HIS A 139 2.72 -5.78 -3.28
N SER A 140 3.77 -5.74 -4.08
CA SER A 140 3.84 -6.21 -5.46
C SER A 140 5.26 -6.65 -5.70
N LEU A 141 5.45 -7.76 -6.39
CA LEU A 141 6.78 -8.34 -6.64
C LEU A 141 7.20 -8.21 -8.09
N GLY A 142 8.48 -7.93 -8.30
CA GLY A 142 9.10 -7.77 -9.60
C GLY A 142 8.95 -9.00 -10.47
N ARG A 143 9.35 -10.20 -9.99
CA ARG A 143 9.37 -11.42 -10.82
C ARG A 143 7.97 -11.77 -11.34
N ASN A 144 6.94 -11.67 -10.50
CA ASN A 144 5.54 -11.83 -10.91
C ASN A 144 5.10 -10.77 -11.93
N LYS A 145 5.49 -9.49 -11.74
CA LYS A 145 5.20 -8.43 -12.73
C LYS A 145 5.88 -8.72 -14.07
N PHE A 146 7.10 -9.23 -14.05
CA PHE A 146 7.86 -9.58 -15.26
C PHE A 146 7.18 -10.71 -16.04
N GLU A 147 6.82 -11.81 -15.39
CA GLU A 147 6.09 -12.92 -16.03
C GLU A 147 4.76 -12.46 -16.65
N GLN A 148 4.02 -11.59 -15.98
CA GLN A 148 2.79 -11.02 -16.53
C GLN A 148 3.03 -10.20 -17.79
N LEU A 149 4.08 -9.37 -17.81
CA LEU A 149 4.41 -8.53 -18.96
C LEU A 149 4.92 -9.36 -20.14
N LEU A 150 5.65 -10.45 -19.88
CA LEU A 150 6.04 -11.41 -20.92
C LEU A 150 4.82 -12.09 -21.56
N LYS A 151 3.83 -12.49 -20.75
CA LYS A 151 2.56 -13.07 -21.25
C LYS A 151 1.76 -12.08 -22.11
N GLN A 152 1.96 -10.79 -21.92
CA GLN A 152 1.38 -9.72 -22.75
C GLN A 152 2.16 -9.48 -24.06
N GLY A 153 3.20 -10.27 -24.34
CA GLY A 153 3.99 -10.17 -25.57
C GLY A 153 5.06 -9.08 -25.54
N ARG A 154 5.33 -8.45 -24.39
CA ARG A 154 6.41 -7.45 -24.29
C ARG A 154 7.78 -8.13 -24.27
N LEU A 155 8.74 -7.54 -24.98
CA LEU A 155 10.11 -8.06 -25.01
C LEU A 155 10.81 -7.79 -23.67
N PRO A 156 11.64 -8.73 -23.16
CA PRO A 156 12.38 -8.56 -21.91
C PRO A 156 13.20 -7.27 -21.84
N LYS A 157 13.85 -6.88 -22.95
CA LYS A 157 14.65 -5.66 -23.04
C LYS A 157 13.82 -4.41 -22.78
N ASP A 158 12.63 -4.32 -23.36
CA ASP A 158 11.72 -3.18 -23.20
C ASP A 158 11.15 -3.12 -21.79
N ILE A 159 10.82 -4.28 -21.21
CA ILE A 159 10.35 -4.36 -19.82
C ILE A 159 11.42 -3.83 -18.87
N ASN A 160 12.68 -4.24 -19.06
CA ASN A 160 13.77 -3.77 -18.22
C ASN A 160 14.05 -2.29 -18.43
N ALA A 161 14.00 -1.79 -19.68
CA ALA A 161 14.19 -0.38 -19.98
C ALA A 161 13.16 0.50 -19.26
N SER A 162 11.86 0.12 -19.32
CA SER A 162 10.76 0.87 -18.70
C SER A 162 10.71 0.77 -17.18
N TYR A 163 10.90 -0.43 -16.62
CA TYR A 163 10.64 -0.68 -15.19
C TYR A 163 11.88 -0.90 -14.34
N LYS A 164 13.07 -0.90 -14.95
CA LYS A 164 14.33 -1.30 -14.30
C LYS A 164 14.17 -2.63 -13.57
N ILE A 165 13.50 -3.58 -14.23
CA ILE A 165 12.97 -4.78 -13.60
C ILE A 165 14.07 -5.67 -13.01
N MET A 166 15.25 -5.72 -13.66
CA MET A 166 16.38 -6.49 -13.16
C MET A 166 16.96 -5.88 -11.87
N ARG A 167 17.15 -4.56 -11.86
CA ARG A 167 17.60 -3.82 -10.66
C ARG A 167 16.63 -3.97 -9.50
N ARG A 168 15.34 -4.04 -9.81
CA ARG A 168 14.30 -4.31 -8.82
C ARG A 168 14.38 -5.72 -8.25
N PHE A 169 14.71 -6.74 -9.06
CA PHE A 169 14.90 -8.10 -8.53
C PHE A 169 16.03 -8.12 -7.51
N GLU A 170 17.15 -7.47 -7.83
CA GLU A 170 18.30 -7.37 -6.91
C GLU A 170 17.89 -6.70 -5.58
N ALA A 171 17.12 -5.61 -5.63
CA ALA A 171 16.58 -4.95 -4.43
C ALA A 171 15.70 -5.88 -3.58
N GLU A 172 14.80 -6.62 -4.25
CA GLU A 172 13.87 -7.53 -3.59
C GLU A 172 14.59 -8.76 -3.00
N GLU A 173 15.62 -9.29 -3.67
CA GLU A 173 16.48 -10.36 -3.13
C GLU A 173 17.28 -9.88 -1.91
N LEU A 174 17.86 -8.67 -1.97
CA LEU A 174 18.58 -8.08 -0.85
C LEU A 174 17.65 -7.87 0.36
N GLY A 175 16.48 -7.28 0.13
CA GLY A 175 15.50 -7.07 1.19
C GLY A 175 14.99 -8.39 1.79
N LEU A 176 14.84 -9.43 0.96
CA LEU A 176 14.45 -10.76 1.39
C LEU A 176 15.51 -11.41 2.28
N ASP A 177 16.78 -11.34 1.87
CA ASP A 177 17.93 -11.89 2.61
C ASP A 177 18.13 -11.20 3.97
N ALA A 178 17.98 -9.87 4.01
CA ALA A 178 18.12 -9.08 5.23
C ALA A 178 16.94 -9.23 6.22
N SER A 179 15.78 -9.71 5.75
CA SER A 179 14.57 -9.77 6.56
C SER A 179 14.54 -10.97 7.52
N GLU A 180 14.10 -10.75 8.76
CA GLU A 180 13.79 -11.84 9.69
C GLU A 180 12.42 -12.46 9.44
N MET A 181 11.48 -11.61 9.01
CA MET A 181 10.11 -11.99 8.71
C MET A 181 9.64 -11.27 7.46
N VAL A 182 8.92 -11.99 6.61
CA VAL A 182 8.19 -11.42 5.48
C VAL A 182 6.71 -11.57 5.75
N VAL A 183 5.99 -10.45 5.75
CA VAL A 183 4.54 -10.38 5.91
C VAL A 183 3.88 -10.34 4.54
N THR A 184 2.97 -11.28 4.29
CA THR A 184 2.18 -11.37 3.07
C THR A 184 0.69 -11.26 3.36
N SER A 185 -0.09 -10.83 2.37
CA SER A 185 -1.56 -10.75 2.53
C SER A 185 -2.23 -12.11 2.39
N THR A 186 -1.62 -13.02 1.62
CA THR A 186 -2.19 -14.34 1.34
C THR A 186 -1.14 -15.45 1.35
N ARG A 187 -1.61 -16.70 1.45
CA ARG A 187 -0.77 -17.90 1.29
C ARG A 187 -0.25 -18.04 -0.16
N GLN A 188 -1.09 -17.70 -1.13
CA GLN A 188 -0.74 -17.70 -2.55
C GLN A 188 0.47 -16.81 -2.85
N GLU A 189 0.55 -15.64 -2.22
CA GLU A 189 1.69 -14.73 -2.37
C GLU A 189 3.01 -15.39 -1.96
N ILE A 190 3.02 -16.16 -0.87
CA ILE A 190 4.21 -16.90 -0.41
C ILE A 190 4.62 -17.94 -1.44
N GLU A 191 3.67 -18.76 -1.89
CA GLU A 191 3.97 -19.95 -2.69
C GLU A 191 4.25 -19.63 -4.16
N MET A 192 3.47 -18.72 -4.76
CA MET A 192 3.51 -18.45 -6.20
C MET A 192 4.27 -17.18 -6.57
N GLN A 193 4.49 -16.25 -5.63
CA GLN A 193 5.21 -15.00 -5.94
C GLN A 193 6.57 -14.96 -5.27
N TRP A 194 6.65 -15.09 -3.93
CA TRP A 194 7.94 -15.20 -3.24
C TRP A 194 8.69 -16.48 -3.59
N GLY A 195 7.98 -17.57 -3.90
CA GLY A 195 8.58 -18.80 -4.42
C GLY A 195 9.29 -18.67 -5.77
N LEU A 196 9.21 -17.51 -6.44
CA LEU A 196 9.98 -17.22 -7.65
C LEU A 196 11.39 -16.70 -7.36
N TYR A 197 11.70 -16.31 -6.11
CA TYR A 197 12.97 -15.69 -5.73
C TYR A 197 14.00 -16.73 -5.29
N ASP A 198 15.27 -16.46 -5.56
CA ASP A 198 16.34 -17.43 -5.32
C ASP A 198 16.70 -17.50 -3.82
N GLY A 199 16.56 -16.38 -3.10
CA GLY A 199 16.76 -16.28 -1.66
C GLY A 199 15.69 -17.00 -0.81
N PHE A 200 14.66 -17.60 -1.41
CA PHE A 200 13.59 -18.26 -0.69
C PHE A 200 13.14 -19.60 -1.29
N ASP A 201 13.17 -20.64 -0.46
CA ASP A 201 12.53 -21.93 -0.76
C ASP A 201 11.67 -22.35 0.43
N LEU A 202 10.38 -22.58 0.17
CA LEU A 202 9.40 -22.90 1.21
C LEU A 202 9.72 -24.22 1.93
N LYS A 203 10.26 -25.22 1.23
CA LYS A 203 10.58 -26.52 1.85
C LYS A 203 11.78 -26.38 2.76
N LEU A 204 12.78 -25.59 2.36
CA LEU A 204 13.97 -25.30 3.14
C LEU A 204 13.65 -24.44 4.35
N GLU A 205 12.87 -23.37 4.22
CA GLU A 205 12.39 -22.55 5.35
C GLU A 205 11.76 -23.44 6.44
N ARG A 206 10.83 -24.33 6.06
CA ARG A 206 10.14 -25.22 6.99
C ARG A 206 11.13 -26.12 7.73
N LYS A 207 12.12 -26.68 7.02
CA LYS A 207 13.17 -27.50 7.62
C LYS A 207 14.03 -26.69 8.60
N LEU A 208 14.48 -25.50 8.20
CA LEU A 208 15.28 -24.61 9.05
C LEU A 208 14.51 -24.18 10.30
N ARG A 209 13.21 -23.88 10.17
CA ARG A 209 12.33 -23.55 11.29
C ARG A 209 12.22 -24.70 12.31
N VAL A 210 11.98 -25.93 11.86
CA VAL A 210 11.93 -27.09 12.74
C VAL A 210 13.28 -27.33 13.43
N ARG A 211 14.41 -27.14 12.74
CA ARG A 211 15.75 -27.25 13.34
C ARG A 211 15.98 -26.21 14.43
N ARG A 212 15.65 -24.95 14.17
CA ARG A 212 15.73 -23.85 15.15
C ARG A 212 14.89 -24.17 16.40
N GLN A 213 13.65 -24.62 16.22
CA GLN A 213 12.76 -24.99 17.34
C GLN A 213 13.31 -26.15 18.19
N ARG A 214 14.10 -27.04 17.60
CA ARG A 214 14.74 -28.16 18.30
C ARG A 214 16.14 -27.84 18.83
N GLY A 215 16.60 -26.59 18.71
CA GLY A 215 17.96 -26.20 19.11
C GLY A 215 19.07 -26.84 18.25
N VAL A 216 18.74 -27.31 17.05
CA VAL A 216 19.71 -27.98 16.16
C VAL A 216 20.32 -26.95 15.21
N SER A 217 21.65 -26.97 15.05
CA SER A 217 22.37 -26.06 14.16
C SER A 217 21.81 -26.04 12.73
N CYS A 218 21.68 -24.85 12.16
CA CYS A 218 21.32 -24.63 10.76
C CYS A 218 22.54 -24.47 9.84
N PHE A 219 23.76 -24.71 10.33
CA PHE A 219 25.01 -24.56 9.56
C PHE A 219 25.16 -23.17 8.91
N GLY A 220 24.78 -22.11 9.64
CA GLY A 220 24.80 -20.75 9.14
C GLY A 220 23.72 -20.42 8.09
N ARG A 221 22.88 -21.38 7.69
CA ARG A 221 21.79 -21.13 6.75
C ARG A 221 20.64 -20.42 7.45
N PHE A 222 20.16 -19.38 6.79
CA PHE A 222 19.05 -18.57 7.24
C PHE A 222 18.04 -18.39 6.11
N MET A 223 16.76 -18.33 6.48
CA MET A 223 15.67 -17.92 5.60
C MET A 223 14.65 -17.17 6.45
N PRO A 224 14.04 -16.10 5.89
CA PRO A 224 13.01 -15.34 6.57
C PRO A 224 11.80 -16.20 6.88
N ARG A 225 11.14 -15.89 8.00
CA ARG A 225 9.85 -16.49 8.34
C ARG A 225 8.75 -15.83 7.49
N MET A 226 8.05 -16.61 6.69
CA MET A 226 6.89 -16.12 5.94
C MET A 226 5.62 -16.18 6.81
N VAL A 227 4.93 -15.05 6.99
CA VAL A 227 3.71 -14.95 7.81
C VAL A 227 2.59 -14.29 7.01
N VAL A 228 1.43 -14.94 6.98
CA VAL A 228 0.22 -14.37 6.38
C VAL A 228 -0.47 -13.50 7.42
N ILE A 229 -0.46 -12.19 7.20
CA ILE A 229 -1.21 -11.21 8.00
C ILE A 229 -2.06 -10.39 7.01
N PRO A 230 -3.31 -10.80 6.78
CA PRO A 230 -4.19 -10.08 5.87
C PRO A 230 -4.43 -8.64 6.37
N PRO A 231 -4.40 -7.62 5.49
CA PRO A 231 -4.77 -6.27 5.89
C PRO A 231 -6.23 -6.18 6.32
N GLY A 232 -6.50 -5.26 7.25
CA GLY A 232 -7.86 -4.83 7.59
C GLY A 232 -8.33 -3.64 6.74
N MET A 233 -9.49 -3.11 7.11
CA MET A 233 -10.01 -1.84 6.63
C MET A 233 -10.43 -1.00 7.82
N ASP A 234 -10.16 0.30 7.77
CA ASP A 234 -10.75 1.24 8.73
C ASP A 234 -12.25 1.41 8.44
N PHE A 235 -13.08 0.87 9.33
CA PHE A 235 -14.53 0.93 9.22
C PHE A 235 -15.13 2.25 9.72
N SER A 236 -14.35 3.15 10.32
CA SER A 236 -14.87 4.45 10.77
C SER A 236 -15.44 5.30 9.62
N TYR A 237 -14.96 5.07 8.40
CA TYR A 237 -15.47 5.68 7.17
C TYR A 237 -16.60 4.90 6.50
N VAL A 238 -16.94 3.72 7.02
CA VAL A 238 -18.05 2.89 6.54
C VAL A 238 -19.18 3.05 7.56
N THR A 239 -19.96 4.12 7.42
CA THR A 239 -21.19 4.27 8.20
C THR A 239 -22.20 3.24 7.73
N THR A 240 -22.36 2.17 8.51
CA THR A 240 -23.51 1.29 8.37
C THR A 240 -24.75 2.13 8.67
N GLN A 241 -25.60 2.37 7.68
CA GLN A 241 -26.96 2.81 7.99
C GLN A 241 -27.58 1.66 8.79
N ASP A 242 -27.77 1.89 10.09
CA ASP A 242 -28.33 0.90 10.99
C ASP A 242 -29.62 0.32 10.39
N THR A 243 -29.54 -0.95 10.01
CA THR A 243 -30.70 -1.82 9.93
C THR A 243 -31.07 -2.14 11.38
N MET A 244 -31.68 -1.17 12.06
CA MET A 244 -32.37 -1.42 13.32
C MET A 244 -33.54 -2.37 13.04
N GLY A 245 -33.28 -3.64 13.34
CA GLY A 245 -34.18 -4.71 13.78
C GLY A 245 -35.66 -4.67 13.39
N GLY A 246 -36.07 -5.74 12.68
CA GLY A 246 -37.39 -6.36 12.86
C GLY A 246 -38.31 -6.27 11.67
N ASP A 247 -38.32 -7.30 10.82
CA ASP A 247 -39.45 -7.80 10.01
C ASP A 247 -40.35 -6.81 9.23
N THR A 248 -39.88 -5.59 8.95
CA THR A 248 -40.65 -4.63 8.15
C THR A 248 -40.47 -4.87 6.65
N ASP A 249 -41.34 -5.74 6.16
CA ASP A 249 -41.99 -5.78 4.84
C ASP A 249 -41.36 -4.86 3.77
N LEU A 250 -40.81 -5.49 2.70
CA LEU A 250 -40.33 -4.87 1.46
C LEU A 250 -41.34 -3.90 0.78
N LYS A 251 -42.58 -3.84 1.29
CA LYS A 251 -43.64 -2.91 0.86
C LYS A 251 -43.42 -1.46 1.33
N SER A 252 -42.64 -1.22 2.38
CA SER A 252 -42.34 0.14 2.86
C SER A 252 -41.47 0.96 1.90
N LEU A 253 -40.80 0.32 0.94
CA LEU A 253 -40.07 1.00 -0.14
C LEU A 253 -40.99 1.48 -1.28
N ILE A 254 -42.27 1.10 -1.29
CA ILE A 254 -43.23 1.37 -2.38
C ILE A 254 -44.30 2.39 -1.98
N VAL A 255 -44.56 2.61 -0.68
CA VAL A 255 -45.63 3.52 -0.23
C VAL A 255 -45.07 4.92 0.05
N ASN A 256 -45.52 5.85 -0.79
CA ASN A 256 -45.41 7.30 -0.67
C ASN A 256 -45.51 7.80 0.77
N ASP A 257 -44.42 8.37 1.28
CA ASP A 257 -44.53 9.57 2.11
C ASP A 257 -43.54 10.63 1.62
N ARG A 258 -44.08 11.68 1.01
CA ARG A 258 -43.35 12.73 0.28
C ARG A 258 -42.71 13.77 1.22
N THR A 259 -42.58 13.49 2.51
CA THR A 259 -42.23 14.54 3.49
C THR A 259 -41.09 14.24 4.46
N GLN A 260 -40.41 13.08 4.36
CA GLN A 260 -39.28 12.76 5.24
C GLN A 260 -38.15 11.96 4.56
N THR A 261 -37.38 12.53 3.62
CA THR A 261 -36.00 12.06 3.34
C THR A 261 -35.24 13.06 2.47
N THR A 262 -34.83 14.21 3.01
CA THR A 262 -33.49 14.74 2.66
C THR A 262 -32.47 13.89 3.41
N ARG A 263 -32.39 12.60 3.06
CA ARG A 263 -31.24 11.77 3.44
C ARG A 263 -30.02 12.53 2.94
N ASN A 264 -29.00 12.70 3.79
CA ASN A 264 -27.71 13.26 3.41
C ASN A 264 -27.10 12.41 2.30
N LEU A 265 -27.52 12.66 1.06
CA LEU A 265 -26.98 12.04 -0.12
C LEU A 265 -25.57 12.61 -0.32
N PRO A 266 -24.56 11.78 -0.61
CA PRO A 266 -23.21 12.28 -0.88
C PRO A 266 -23.26 13.37 -1.95
N PRO A 267 -22.42 14.42 -1.88
CA PRO A 267 -22.42 15.50 -2.88
C PRO A 267 -22.31 15.01 -4.33
N MET A 268 -21.56 13.92 -4.55
CA MET A 268 -21.41 13.29 -5.87
C MET A 268 -22.67 12.60 -6.40
N TRP A 269 -23.69 12.41 -5.56
CA TRP A 269 -24.88 11.64 -5.91
C TRP A 269 -25.64 12.30 -7.07
N SER A 270 -25.84 13.62 -7.02
CA SER A 270 -26.50 14.36 -8.11
C SER A 270 -25.70 14.29 -9.42
N GLU A 271 -24.37 14.34 -9.33
CA GLU A 271 -23.47 14.27 -10.49
C GLU A 271 -23.48 12.90 -11.18
N VAL A 272 -23.68 11.82 -10.42
CA VAL A 272 -23.78 10.45 -10.95
C VAL A 272 -25.19 10.19 -11.49
N MET A 273 -26.23 10.50 -10.69
CA MET A 273 -27.61 10.13 -11.01
C MET A 273 -28.15 10.80 -12.28
N ARG A 274 -27.63 11.98 -12.66
CA ARG A 274 -28.02 12.65 -13.91
C ARG A 274 -27.77 11.82 -15.18
N PHE A 275 -26.90 10.81 -15.10
CA PHE A 275 -26.59 9.92 -16.22
C PHE A 275 -27.47 8.67 -16.27
N PHE A 276 -28.26 8.40 -15.23
CA PHE A 276 -29.15 7.23 -15.21
C PHE A 276 -30.54 7.56 -15.73
N THR A 277 -31.01 6.77 -16.70
CA THR A 277 -32.40 6.85 -17.18
C THR A 277 -33.40 6.48 -16.08
N ASN A 278 -33.05 5.50 -15.24
CA ASN A 278 -33.81 5.14 -14.05
C ASN A 278 -32.87 5.04 -12.83
N PRO A 279 -32.73 6.11 -12.04
CA PRO A 279 -31.94 6.13 -10.80
C PRO A 279 -32.37 5.11 -9.74
N HIS A 280 -33.59 4.55 -9.84
CA HIS A 280 -34.12 3.59 -8.86
C HIS A 280 -33.66 2.15 -9.09
N LYS A 281 -33.02 1.84 -10.22
CA LYS A 281 -32.43 0.51 -10.42
C LYS A 281 -31.26 0.30 -9.46
N PRO A 282 -31.02 -0.93 -8.98
CA PRO A 282 -29.81 -1.27 -8.24
C PRO A 282 -28.56 -0.97 -9.08
N THR A 283 -27.45 -0.65 -8.41
CA THR A 283 -26.21 -0.24 -9.08
C THR A 283 -25.12 -1.28 -8.90
N ILE A 284 -24.50 -1.69 -10.01
CA ILE A 284 -23.22 -2.39 -10.01
C ILE A 284 -22.13 -1.32 -9.93
N LEU A 285 -21.47 -1.22 -8.77
CA LEU A 285 -20.41 -0.24 -8.51
C LEU A 285 -19.03 -0.90 -8.62
N ALA A 286 -18.13 -0.31 -9.40
CA ALA A 286 -16.71 -0.65 -9.37
C ALA A 286 -15.86 0.60 -9.15
N LEU A 287 -14.96 0.52 -8.15
CA LEU A 287 -14.02 1.57 -7.78
C LEU A 287 -12.59 1.04 -7.95
N SER A 288 -11.81 1.65 -8.83
CA SER A 288 -10.40 1.27 -9.03
C SER A 288 -9.57 2.39 -9.63
N ARG A 289 -8.25 2.22 -9.70
CA ARG A 289 -7.40 3.06 -10.56
C ARG A 289 -7.63 2.69 -12.04
N PRO A 290 -7.47 3.64 -12.99
CA PRO A 290 -7.48 3.34 -14.42
C PRO A 290 -6.16 2.66 -14.81
N ASP A 291 -6.07 1.37 -14.52
CA ASP A 291 -4.91 0.53 -14.82
C ASP A 291 -5.37 -0.68 -15.65
N PRO A 292 -4.69 -1.02 -16.76
CA PRO A 292 -5.07 -2.16 -17.60
C PRO A 292 -5.23 -3.48 -16.83
N LYS A 293 -4.49 -3.69 -15.74
CA LYS A 293 -4.59 -4.90 -14.89
C LYS A 293 -5.91 -5.01 -14.15
N LYS A 294 -6.65 -3.91 -13.99
CA LYS A 294 -7.99 -3.92 -13.35
C LYS A 294 -9.08 -4.40 -14.29
N ASN A 295 -8.79 -4.51 -15.58
CA ASN A 295 -9.67 -5.09 -16.60
C ASN A 295 -11.08 -4.46 -16.65
N VAL A 296 -11.15 -3.15 -16.40
CA VAL A 296 -12.43 -2.40 -16.34
C VAL A 296 -13.14 -2.38 -17.69
N THR A 297 -12.40 -2.35 -18.80
CA THR A 297 -12.94 -2.38 -20.16
C THR A 297 -13.73 -3.65 -20.44
N THR A 298 -13.24 -4.82 -19.99
CA THR A 298 -13.97 -6.08 -20.13
C THR A 298 -15.23 -6.09 -19.28
N LEU A 299 -15.19 -5.52 -18.07
CA LEU A 299 -16.38 -5.39 -17.22
C LEU A 299 -17.45 -4.52 -17.90
N LEU A 300 -17.05 -3.38 -18.47
CA LEU A 300 -17.95 -2.49 -19.22
C LEU A 300 -18.56 -3.20 -20.43
N LYS A 301 -17.74 -3.92 -21.21
CA LYS A 301 -18.21 -4.70 -22.36
C LYS A 301 -19.21 -5.77 -21.95
N ALA A 302 -18.89 -6.56 -20.92
CA ALA A 302 -19.77 -7.61 -20.41
C ALA A 302 -21.12 -7.05 -19.94
N PHE A 303 -21.12 -5.90 -19.26
CA PHE A 303 -22.36 -5.21 -18.88
C PHE A 303 -23.13 -4.70 -20.10
N GLY A 304 -22.44 -4.07 -21.06
CA GLY A 304 -23.03 -3.55 -22.29
C GLY A 304 -23.71 -4.62 -23.15
N GLU A 305 -23.08 -5.78 -23.28
CA GLU A 305 -23.57 -6.90 -24.11
C GLU A 305 -24.69 -7.71 -23.43
N CYS A 306 -24.86 -7.60 -22.10
CA CYS A 306 -25.89 -8.34 -21.37
C CYS A 306 -27.19 -7.52 -21.22
N GLN A 307 -28.12 -7.66 -22.17
CA GLN A 307 -29.42 -6.96 -22.12
C GLN A 307 -30.19 -7.17 -20.79
N PRO A 308 -30.36 -8.41 -20.28
CA PRO A 308 -31.07 -8.61 -19.01
C PRO A 308 -30.43 -7.84 -17.84
N LEU A 309 -29.09 -7.73 -17.82
CA LEU A 309 -28.38 -7.01 -16.76
C LEU A 309 -28.60 -5.50 -16.84
N ARG A 310 -28.63 -4.93 -18.05
CA ARG A 310 -28.94 -3.50 -18.29
C ARG A 310 -30.39 -3.15 -17.97
N GLU A 311 -31.31 -4.10 -18.16
CA GLU A 311 -32.70 -3.95 -17.77
C GLU A 311 -32.85 -3.92 -16.24
N LEU A 312 -32.07 -4.74 -15.53
CA LEU A 312 -32.17 -4.89 -14.07
C LEU A 312 -31.33 -3.89 -13.25
N ALA A 313 -30.20 -3.42 -13.75
CA ALA A 313 -29.26 -2.63 -12.97
C ALA A 313 -28.65 -1.44 -13.75
N ASN A 314 -28.22 -0.43 -13.00
CA ASN A 314 -27.30 0.61 -13.47
C ASN A 314 -25.85 0.15 -13.25
N MET A 315 -24.91 0.76 -13.96
CA MET A 315 -23.48 0.55 -13.75
C MET A 315 -22.80 1.88 -13.41
N THR A 316 -22.03 1.90 -12.32
CA THR A 316 -21.20 3.05 -11.93
C THR A 316 -19.74 2.64 -11.88
N LEU A 317 -18.91 3.34 -12.64
CA LEU A 317 -17.46 3.17 -12.64
C LEU A 317 -16.82 4.43 -12.04
N ILE A 318 -16.10 4.27 -10.94
CA ILE A 318 -15.27 5.34 -10.35
C ILE A 318 -13.81 4.98 -10.58
N LEU A 319 -13.15 5.68 -11.51
CA LEU A 319 -11.83 5.32 -12.04
C LEU A 319 -10.78 6.39 -11.78
N GLY A 320 -10.16 6.35 -10.58
CA GLY A 320 -9.18 7.35 -10.16
C GLY A 320 -9.75 8.77 -10.11
N ASN A 321 -8.88 9.76 -9.96
CA ASN A 321 -9.26 11.17 -10.06
C ASN A 321 -9.34 11.57 -11.53
N ARG A 322 -10.31 12.42 -11.87
CA ARG A 322 -10.45 13.03 -13.19
C ARG A 322 -9.51 14.22 -13.30
N ASP A 323 -8.22 13.93 -13.45
CA ASP A 323 -7.29 14.93 -13.98
C ASP A 323 -7.44 14.97 -15.52
N ASP A 324 -6.88 15.99 -16.18
CA ASP A 324 -6.92 16.07 -17.64
C ASP A 324 -6.36 14.78 -18.24
N ILE A 325 -7.15 14.09 -19.08
CA ILE A 325 -6.78 12.80 -19.66
C ILE A 325 -5.51 12.94 -20.52
N GLU A 326 -5.29 14.13 -21.09
CA GLU A 326 -4.11 14.47 -21.90
C GLU A 326 -2.82 14.49 -21.06
N ASP A 327 -2.91 14.81 -19.77
CA ASP A 327 -1.77 14.90 -18.85
C ASP A 327 -1.47 13.56 -18.13
N MET A 328 -2.32 12.55 -18.31
CA MET A 328 -2.18 11.26 -17.65
C MET A 328 -1.13 10.37 -18.33
N SER A 329 -0.52 9.46 -17.54
CA SER A 329 0.36 8.43 -18.11
C SER A 329 -0.36 7.64 -19.22
N ASN A 330 0.34 7.38 -20.34
CA ASN A 330 -0.23 6.73 -21.54
C ASN A 330 -1.06 5.47 -21.24
N SER A 331 -0.69 4.68 -20.23
CA SER A 331 -1.47 3.47 -19.88
C SER A 331 -2.82 3.77 -19.22
N SER A 332 -2.89 4.83 -18.41
CA SER A 332 -4.12 5.23 -17.72
C SER A 332 -5.03 6.05 -18.62
N SER A 333 -4.47 6.94 -19.45
CA SER A 333 -5.23 7.68 -20.45
C SER A 333 -5.89 6.73 -21.44
N VAL A 334 -5.16 5.76 -21.99
CA VAL A 334 -5.73 4.74 -22.91
C VAL A 334 -6.91 3.98 -22.28
N VAL A 335 -6.83 3.60 -21.00
CA VAL A 335 -7.93 2.92 -20.31
C VAL A 335 -9.15 3.83 -20.21
N LEU A 336 -8.96 5.09 -19.80
CA LEU A 336 -10.07 6.04 -19.68
C LEU A 336 -10.68 6.39 -21.04
N THR A 337 -9.87 6.65 -22.06
CA THR A 337 -10.32 6.89 -23.44
C THR A 337 -11.11 5.71 -23.98
N THR A 338 -10.67 4.47 -23.70
CA THR A 338 -11.41 3.26 -24.11
C THR A 338 -12.73 3.10 -23.35
N VAL A 339 -12.83 3.59 -22.12
CA VAL A 339 -14.07 3.54 -21.33
C VAL A 339 -15.06 4.63 -21.76
N LEU A 340 -14.57 5.76 -22.29
CA LEU A 340 -15.39 6.90 -22.70
C LEU A 340 -15.93 6.79 -24.14
N ASN A 341 -15.26 6.01 -25.00
CA ASN A 341 -15.63 5.79 -26.40
C ASN A 341 -16.46 4.52 -26.59
#